data_AF-A0A542ZTG4-F1
#
_entry.id   AF-A0A542ZTG4-F1
#
_cell.length_a   1.000
_cell.length_b   1.000
_cell.length_c   1.000
_cell.angle_alpha   90.00
_cell.angle_beta   90.00
_cell.angle_gamma   90.00
#
_symmetry.space_group_name_H-M   'P 1'
#
loop_
_entity.id
_entity.type
_entity.pdbx_description
1 polymer ?
#
loop_
_entity_poly.entity_id
_entity_poly.type
_entity_poly.pdbx_seq_one_letter_code
_entity_poly.pdbx_strand_id
1 'polypeptide(L)' 'MSALLTPTDLADRWQRDPRWIRYAAKSGSIPGTKIGGRWRFRLDDIEAYETRHSNMDPLSMTELSAKRQAAKESRR' A
#
# COMPACT_ATOMS: atom_id res chain seq x y z
N MET A 1 -5.14 14.76 -16.49
CA MET A 1 -6.37 14.28 -15.81
C MET A 1 -5.93 13.20 -14.83
N SER A 2 -5.94 13.47 -13.52
CA SER A 2 -5.54 12.48 -12.50
C SER A 2 -6.66 11.45 -12.31
N ALA A 3 -6.39 10.15 -12.42
CA ALA A 3 -7.34 9.12 -12.02
C ALA A 3 -7.45 9.05 -10.49
N LEU A 4 -8.66 8.83 -9.96
CA LEU A 4 -8.90 8.54 -8.55
C LEU A 4 -9.09 7.04 -8.36
N LEU A 5 -8.12 6.39 -7.74
CA LEU A 5 -8.12 4.98 -7.44
C LEU A 5 -8.87 4.69 -6.13
N THR A 6 -9.56 3.56 -6.10
CA THR A 6 -10.10 2.97 -4.88
C THR A 6 -9.01 2.18 -4.14
N PRO A 7 -9.22 1.79 -2.87
CA PRO A 7 -8.31 0.89 -2.19
C PRO A 7 -8.13 -0.46 -2.89
N THR A 8 -9.16 -0.92 -3.62
CA THR A 8 -9.12 -2.17 -4.38
C THR A 8 -8.25 -2.01 -5.62
N ASP A 9 -8.43 -0.93 -6.39
CA ASP A 9 -7.63 -0.70 -7.61
C ASP A 9 -6.14 -0.54 -7.27
N LEU A 10 -5.84 0.17 -6.17
CA LEU A 10 -4.47 0.32 -5.70
C LEU A 10 -3.88 -1.01 -5.18
N ALA A 11 -4.72 -1.83 -4.53
CA ALA A 11 -4.34 -3.17 -4.09
C ALA A 11 -3.99 -4.08 -5.28
N ASP A 12 -4.79 -4.05 -6.35
CA ASP A 12 -4.55 -4.83 -7.55
C ASP A 12 -3.26 -4.39 -8.26
N ARG A 13 -3.02 -3.06 -8.36
CA ARG A 13 -1.79 -2.50 -8.93
C ARG A 13 -0.54 -2.93 -8.16
N TRP A 14 -0.59 -2.91 -6.83
CA TRP A 14 0.55 -3.27 -5.97
C TRP A 14 0.60 -4.76 -5.61
N GLN A 15 -0.38 -5.55 -6.08
CA GLN A 15 -0.59 -6.95 -5.70
C GLN A 15 -0.55 -7.14 -4.17
N ARG A 16 -1.21 -6.23 -3.44
CA ARG A 16 -1.27 -6.23 -1.97
C ARG A 16 -2.70 -6.36 -1.48
N ASP A 17 -2.86 -6.73 -0.23
CA ASP A 17 -4.17 -6.88 0.38
C ASP A 17 -4.88 -5.50 0.54
N PRO A 18 -6.15 -5.34 0.12
CA PRO A 18 -6.90 -4.09 0.27
C PRO A 18 -7.07 -3.60 1.71
N ARG A 19 -7.01 -4.51 2.69
CA ARG A 19 -6.95 -4.15 4.12
C ARG A 19 -5.63 -3.47 4.43
N TRP A 20 -4.50 -3.99 3.95
CA TRP A 20 -3.19 -3.36 4.14
C TRP A 20 -3.18 -1.94 3.58
N ILE A 21 -3.71 -1.72 2.37
CA ILE A 21 -3.83 -0.38 1.77
C ILE A 21 -4.61 0.59 2.67
N ARG A 22 -5.76 0.16 3.20
CA ARG A 22 -6.56 0.98 4.13
C ARG A 22 -5.83 1.30 5.43
N TYR A 23 -5.06 0.34 5.96
CA TYR A 23 -4.25 0.57 7.16
C TYR A 23 -3.08 1.51 6.88
N ALA A 24 -2.37 1.34 5.76
CA ALA A 24 -1.27 2.19 5.34
C ALA A 24 -1.73 3.64 5.10
N ALA A 25 -2.91 3.82 4.48
CA ALA A 25 -3.52 5.13 4.30
C ALA A 25 -3.91 5.76 5.65
N LYS A 26 -4.47 4.97 6.55
CA LYS A 26 -4.83 5.41 7.91
C LYS A 26 -3.60 5.79 8.74
N SER A 27 -2.49 5.07 8.60
CA SER A 27 -1.23 5.37 9.30
C SER A 27 -0.44 6.51 8.68
N GLY A 28 -0.86 7.04 7.53
CA GLY A 28 -0.14 8.08 6.80
C GLY A 28 1.11 7.57 6.06
N SER A 29 1.24 6.25 5.91
CA SER A 29 2.38 5.63 5.21
C SER A 29 2.30 5.78 3.70
N ILE A 30 1.08 5.93 3.15
CA ILE A 30 0.86 6.18 1.72
C ILE A 30 -0.05 7.39 1.54
N PRO A 31 0.11 8.17 0.45
CA PRO A 31 -0.72 9.34 0.21
C PRO A 31 -2.14 8.92 -0.18
N GLY A 32 -3.08 9.10 0.74
CA GLY A 32 -4.51 8.84 0.53
C GLY A 32 -5.36 9.93 1.14
N THR A 33 -6.48 10.24 0.50
CA THR A 33 -7.46 11.23 0.99
C THR A 33 -8.79 10.55 1.26
N LYS A 34 -9.47 10.95 2.33
CA LYS A 34 -10.79 10.43 2.66
C LYS A 34 -11.87 11.37 2.11
N ILE A 35 -12.68 10.88 1.16
CA ILE A 35 -13.76 11.64 0.52
C ILE A 35 -15.07 10.89 0.75
N GLY A 36 -16.04 11.54 1.41
CA GLY A 36 -17.34 10.93 1.70
C GLY A 36 -17.26 9.63 2.50
N GLY A 37 -16.30 9.55 3.43
CA GLY A 37 -16.08 8.34 4.25
C GLY A 37 -15.28 7.23 3.56
N ARG A 38 -14.97 7.36 2.27
CA ARG A 38 -14.21 6.37 1.49
C ARG A 38 -12.78 6.86 1.22
N TRP A 39 -11.83 5.94 1.26
CA TRP A 39 -10.45 6.24 0.87
C TRP A 39 -10.35 6.38 -0.65
N ARG A 40 -9.65 7.42 -1.09
CA ARG A 40 -9.35 7.73 -2.48
C ARG A 40 -7.87 8.04 -2.61
N PHE A 41 -7.27 7.53 -3.67
CA PHE A 41 -5.86 7.69 -3.95
C PHE A 41 -5.74 8.36 -5.31
N ARG A 42 -5.09 9.52 -5.38
CA ARG A 42 -4.82 10.14 -6.67
C ARG A 42 -3.67 9.40 -7.32
N LEU A 43 -3.83 9.03 -8.58
CA LEU A 43 -2.79 8.34 -9.34
C LEU A 43 -1.47 9.12 -9.32
N ASP A 44 -1.52 10.42 -9.58
CA ASP A 44 -0.35 11.30 -9.58
C ASP A 44 0.40 11.29 -8.24
N ASP A 45 -0.33 11.27 -7.10
CA ASP A 45 0.29 11.23 -5.77
C ASP A 45 0.95 9.87 -5.49
N ILE A 46 0.32 8.80 -5.96
CA ILE A 46 0.84 7.43 -5.86
C ILE A 46 2.09 7.28 -6.73
N GLU A 47 2.09 7.78 -7.96
CA GLU A 47 3.27 7.74 -8.84
C GLU A 47 4.42 8.59 -8.29
N ALA A 48 4.12 9.74 -7.70
CA ALA A 48 5.12 10.53 -7.00
C ALA A 48 5.69 9.79 -5.77
N TYR A 49 4.84 9.09 -5.02
CA TYR A 49 5.26 8.25 -3.91
C TYR A 49 6.13 7.08 -4.37
N GLU A 50 5.71 6.37 -5.42
CA GLU A 50 6.45 5.30 -6.09
C GLU A 50 7.79 5.83 -6.55
N THR A 51 7.86 6.95 -7.24
CA THR A 51 9.13 7.54 -7.71
C THR A 51 10.07 7.88 -6.55
N ARG A 52 9.54 8.42 -5.45
CA ARG A 52 10.33 8.74 -4.24
C ARG A 52 10.82 7.49 -3.50
N HIS A 53 10.01 6.42 -3.51
CA HIS A 53 10.31 5.16 -2.81
C HIS A 53 10.95 4.09 -3.71
N SER A 54 10.94 4.24 -5.03
CA SER A 54 11.58 3.33 -6.00
C SER A 54 13.10 3.42 -5.95
N ASN A 55 13.66 4.39 -5.23
CA ASN A 55 15.06 4.34 -4.82
C ASN A 55 15.32 3.32 -3.69
N MET A 56 14.29 2.62 -3.22
CA MET A 56 14.38 1.37 -2.47
C MET A 56 13.88 0.20 -3.34
N ASP A 57 14.81 -0.65 -3.74
CA ASP A 57 14.62 -1.86 -4.54
C ASP A 57 13.46 -2.76 -4.05
N PRO A 58 12.70 -3.42 -4.94
CA PRO A 58 11.47 -4.15 -4.63
C PRO A 58 11.67 -5.47 -3.88
N LEU A 59 12.91 -5.87 -3.58
CA LEU A 59 13.20 -7.07 -2.79
C LEU A 59 13.05 -6.87 -1.26
N SER A 60 13.03 -5.63 -0.77
CA SER A 60 13.00 -5.32 0.68
C SER A 60 11.64 -5.59 1.34
N MET A 61 10.52 -5.45 0.61
CA MET A 61 9.17 -5.63 1.15
C MET A 61 8.70 -7.10 1.22
N THR A 62 9.40 -8.00 0.52
CA THR A 62 9.17 -9.45 0.61
C THR A 62 9.83 -10.01 1.88
N GLU A 63 11.00 -9.50 2.26
CA GLU A 63 11.70 -9.88 3.50
C GLU A 63 10.93 -9.46 4.77
N LEU A 64 10.34 -8.26 4.79
CA LEU A 64 9.57 -7.80 5.95
C LEU A 64 8.25 -8.57 6.13
N SER A 65 7.69 -9.09 5.03
CA SER A 65 6.48 -9.93 5.03
C SER A 65 6.79 -11.38 5.43
N ALA A 66 7.91 -11.94 4.94
CA ALA A 66 8.39 -13.27 5.33
C ALA A 66 8.69 -13.37 6.84
N LYS A 67 9.28 -12.32 7.44
CA LYS A 67 9.51 -12.26 8.89
C LYS A 67 8.23 -12.27 9.73
N ARG A 68 7.09 -11.81 9.20
CA ARG A 68 5.80 -11.81 9.92
C ARG A 68 5.02 -13.13 9.79
N GLN A 69 5.18 -13.86 8.68
CA GLN A 69 4.54 -15.17 8.51
C GLN A 69 5.23 -16.27 9.33
N ALA A 70 6.56 -16.30 9.41
CA ALA A 70 7.30 -17.29 10.19
C ALA A 70 7.01 -17.25 11.71
N ALA A 71 6.70 -16.06 12.26
CA ALA A 71 6.36 -15.90 13.67
C ALA A 71 5.01 -16.51 14.06
N LYS A 72 4.12 -16.79 13.10
CA LYS A 72 2.79 -17.34 13.36
C LYS A 72 2.75 -18.88 13.28
N GLU A 73 3.74 -19.50 12.64
CA GLU A 73 3.77 -20.94 12.40
C GLU A 73 4.55 -21.72 13.47
N SER A 74 5.44 -21.07 14.22
CA SER A 74 6.22 -21.69 15.32
C SER A 74 5.42 -21.92 16.62
N ARG A 75 4.09 -21.83 16.58
CA ARG A 75 3.20 -21.92 17.76
C ARG A 75 2.17 -23.04 17.64
N ARG A 76 2.47 -24.08 16.86
CA ARG A 76 1.69 -25.30 16.77
C ARG A 76 2.53 -26.52 17.10
#